data_AF-A0A818CC89-F1
#
_entry.id   AF-A0A818CC89-F1
#
_cell.length_a   1.000
_cell.length_b   1.000
_cell.length_c   1.000
_cell.angle_alpha   90.00
_cell.angle_beta   90.00
_cell.angle_gamma   90.00
#
_symmetry.space_group_name_H-M   'P 1'
#
loop_
_entity.id
_entity.type
_entity.pdbx_description
1 polymer ?
#
loop_
_entity_poly.entity_id
_entity_poly.type
_entity_poly.pdbx_seq_one_letter_code
_entity_poly.pdbx_strand_id
1 'polypeptide(L)'
;MSRKKIDDGLERRILALLELKYSQPQIVKISKKRWNQFENIKFSRQRPVTTPSTVSKVIQAIDVNDPPTQRSIAKSCHASQSAILRIIKQANFTLRKKRKVHKLTSSNAEKHRRPPPRFYRQLANNRYNNFITTDESWFYLDGTEGKRKVCYIKKSDPDYDRMILEQDSSRPQGFMVWAGISSYGETSLRFVKPGVKINSDYYINNILKPFFITGRSSLVFQQKEKEKKSPSRQRS
;
A
#
# COMPACT_ATOMS: atom_id res chain seq x y z
N MET A 1 -4.77 44.56 34.16
CA MET A 1 -4.19 44.58 32.79
C MET A 1 -3.04 45.58 32.76
N SER A 2 -1.80 45.10 32.70
CA SER A 2 -0.60 45.96 32.64
C SER A 2 -0.48 46.59 31.25
N ARG A 3 -0.52 47.93 31.17
CA ARG A 3 -0.24 48.67 29.92
C ARG A 3 1.24 48.43 29.57
N LYS A 4 1.50 47.85 28.39
CA LYS A 4 2.86 47.69 27.87
C LYS A 4 3.56 49.05 27.87
N LYS A 5 4.71 49.15 28.57
CA LYS A 5 5.57 50.34 28.53
C LYS A 5 5.93 50.63 27.08
N ILE A 6 5.70 51.87 26.66
CA ILE A 6 6.11 52.38 25.36
C ILE A 6 7.65 52.44 25.39
N ASP A 7 8.29 52.03 24.30
CA ASP A 7 9.74 52.04 24.13
C ASP A 7 10.28 53.48 24.32
N ASP A 8 11.19 53.68 25.29
CA ASP A 8 11.73 54.99 25.70
C ASP A 8 12.33 55.78 24.52
N GLY A 9 12.84 55.08 23.49
CA GLY A 9 13.38 55.70 22.28
C GLY A 9 12.30 56.26 21.34
N LEU A 10 11.10 55.69 21.37
CA LEU A 10 9.93 56.13 20.61
C LEU A 10 9.29 57.35 21.29
N GLU A 11 9.25 57.36 22.62
CA GLU A 11 8.71 58.44 23.43
C GLU A 11 9.54 59.73 23.28
N ARG A 12 10.88 59.64 23.35
CA ARG A 12 11.77 60.80 23.13
C ARG A 12 11.66 61.42 21.74
N ARG A 13 11.39 60.61 20.70
CA ARG A 13 11.23 61.10 19.32
C ARG A 13 9.88 61.76 19.08
N ILE A 14 8.82 61.28 19.73
CA ILE A 14 7.50 61.92 19.66
C ILE A 14 7.57 63.30 20.32
N LEU A 15 8.26 63.41 21.46
CA LEU A 15 8.50 64.69 22.14
C LEU A 15 9.29 65.68 21.26
N ALA A 16 10.37 65.22 20.60
CA ALA A 16 11.12 66.07 19.66
C ALA A 16 10.30 66.52 18.42
N LEU A 17 9.35 65.70 17.96
CA LEU A 17 8.45 66.08 16.86
C LEU A 17 7.35 67.06 17.29
N LEU A 18 6.90 66.99 18.55
CA LEU A 18 5.97 67.95 19.15
C LEU A 18 6.62 69.32 19.36
N GLU A 19 7.91 69.36 19.71
CA GLU A 19 8.70 70.59 19.81
C GLU A 19 8.87 71.31 18.45
N LEU A 20 8.86 70.57 17.34
CA LEU A 20 8.97 71.11 15.98
C LEU A 20 7.64 71.63 15.38
N LYS A 21 6.62 71.92 16.22
CA LYS A 21 5.28 72.43 15.82
C LYS A 21 4.55 71.61 14.74
N TYR A 22 4.80 70.30 14.65
CA TYR A 22 4.01 69.43 13.79
C TYR A 22 2.63 69.17 14.40
N SER A 23 1.59 69.17 13.56
CA SER A 23 0.23 68.86 13.99
C SER A 23 0.07 67.37 14.30
N GLN A 24 -0.72 67.02 15.32
CA GLN A 24 -0.99 65.63 15.76
C GLN A 24 -1.30 64.65 14.60
N PRO A 25 -2.11 64.99 13.58
CA PRO A 25 -2.38 64.10 12.44
C PRO A 25 -1.14 63.85 11.57
N GLN A 26 -0.22 64.81 11.47
CA GLN A 26 1.03 64.66 10.71
C GLN A 26 1.99 63.70 11.41
N ILE A 27 2.10 63.80 12.74
CA ILE A 27 2.91 62.88 13.56
C ILE A 27 2.38 61.45 13.44
N VAL A 28 1.05 61.27 13.48
CA VAL A 28 0.40 59.96 13.28
C VAL A 28 0.61 59.40 11.86
N LYS A 29 0.62 60.25 10.84
CA LYS A 29 0.90 59.82 9.45
C LYS A 29 2.36 59.35 9.30
N ILE A 30 3.31 60.09 9.85
CA ILE A 30 4.74 59.76 9.78
C ILE A 30 5.04 58.45 10.52
N SER A 31 4.46 58.27 11.72
CA SER A 31 4.63 57.05 12.49
C SER A 31 4.02 55.83 11.80
N LYS A 32 2.79 55.93 11.25
CA LYS A 32 2.16 54.86 10.47
C LYS A 32 2.96 54.49 9.21
N LYS A 33 3.47 55.49 8.47
CA LYS A 33 4.26 55.26 7.25
C LYS A 33 5.54 54.49 7.54
N ARG A 34 6.16 54.76 8.70
CA ARG A 34 7.39 54.11 9.15
C ARG A 34 7.14 52.75 9.80
N TRP A 35 6.02 52.56 10.49
CA TRP A 35 5.56 51.24 10.97
C TRP A 35 5.35 50.25 9.81
N ASN A 36 4.75 50.69 8.70
CA ASN A 36 4.64 49.87 7.48
C ASN A 36 6.00 49.48 6.88
N GLN A 37 7.08 50.20 7.22
CA GLN A 37 8.44 49.90 6.80
C GLN A 37 9.08 48.81 7.67
N PHE A 38 8.69 48.70 8.96
CA PHE A 38 9.14 47.66 9.88
C PHE A 38 8.39 46.32 9.69
N GLU A 39 7.16 46.32 9.16
CA GLU A 39 6.46 45.07 8.79
C GLU A 39 7.16 44.30 7.65
N ASN A 40 8.11 44.93 6.95
CA ASN A 40 8.93 44.30 5.91
C ASN A 40 10.29 43.78 6.40
N ILE A 41 10.52 43.66 7.71
CA ILE A 41 11.65 42.90 8.23
C ILE A 41 11.35 41.41 8.03
N LYS A 42 11.83 40.85 6.92
CA LYS A 42 11.91 39.40 6.75
C LYS A 42 12.86 38.87 7.83
N PHE A 43 12.31 38.37 8.94
CA PHE A 43 13.08 37.52 9.85
C PHE A 43 13.72 36.44 8.99
N SER A 44 15.06 36.41 8.93
CA SER A 44 15.77 35.37 8.21
C SER A 44 15.39 34.06 8.89
N ARG A 45 14.46 33.30 8.28
CA ARG A 45 14.17 31.95 8.73
C ARG A 45 15.52 31.25 8.75
N GLN A 46 15.88 30.67 9.90
CA GLN A 46 17.05 29.80 9.97
C GLN A 46 17.01 28.83 8.79
N ARG A 47 18.17 28.57 8.18
CA ARG A 47 18.29 27.75 6.97
C ARG A 47 17.38 26.53 7.11
N PRO A 48 16.48 26.27 6.14
CA PRO A 48 15.62 25.11 6.23
C PRO A 48 16.50 23.88 6.42
N VAL A 49 16.25 23.11 7.49
CA VAL A 49 16.93 21.83 7.83
C VAL A 49 16.95 20.86 6.63
N THR A 50 16.06 21.07 5.67
CA THR A 50 15.99 20.36 4.41
C THR A 50 16.90 21.03 3.37
N THR A 51 18.16 20.60 3.31
CA THR A 51 19.04 20.95 2.19
C THR A 51 18.52 20.34 0.89
N PRO A 52 18.76 20.95 -0.29
CA PRO A 52 18.40 20.37 -1.58
C PRO A 52 18.95 18.95 -1.77
N SER A 53 20.14 18.68 -1.22
CA SER A 53 20.76 17.35 -1.22
C SER A 53 19.93 16.33 -0.45
N THR A 54 19.47 16.67 0.77
CA THR A 54 18.59 15.78 1.55
C THR A 54 17.27 15.53 0.83
N VAL A 55 16.69 16.56 0.20
CA VAL A 55 15.45 16.41 -0.59
C VAL A 55 15.65 15.45 -1.75
N SER A 56 16.75 15.58 -2.50
CA SER A 56 17.08 14.70 -3.61
C SER A 56 17.25 13.24 -3.15
N LYS A 57 17.99 12.99 -2.07
CA LYS A 57 18.14 11.64 -1.49
C LYS A 57 16.81 11.01 -1.08
N VAL A 58 15.92 11.80 -0.47
CA VAL A 58 14.59 11.35 -0.06
C VAL A 58 13.73 11.01 -1.28
N ILE A 59 13.75 11.84 -2.32
CA ILE A 59 13.02 11.58 -3.57
C ILE A 59 13.56 10.31 -4.23
N GLN A 60 14.88 10.16 -4.34
CA GLN A 60 15.50 8.95 -4.90
C GLN A 60 15.14 7.68 -4.12
N ALA A 61 15.11 7.74 -2.79
CA ALA A 61 14.70 6.59 -1.98
C ALA A 61 13.22 6.22 -2.15
N ILE A 62 12.38 7.17 -2.56
CA ILE A 62 10.93 7.02 -2.68
C ILE A 62 10.51 6.63 -4.10
N ASP A 63 11.24 7.11 -5.10
CA ASP A 63 11.02 6.86 -6.52
C ASP A 63 11.54 5.48 -6.96
N VAL A 64 11.30 4.47 -6.12
CA VAL A 64 11.68 3.07 -6.33
C VAL A 64 10.45 2.19 -6.16
N ASN A 65 10.41 1.06 -6.87
CA ASN A 65 9.29 0.11 -6.81
C ASN A 65 9.03 -0.43 -5.39
N ASP A 66 10.05 -0.63 -4.58
CA ASP A 66 9.92 -1.09 -3.19
C ASP A 66 10.55 -0.07 -2.22
N PRO A 67 9.81 1.00 -1.84
CA PRO A 67 10.39 2.09 -1.06
C PRO A 67 10.54 1.70 0.42
N PRO A 68 11.68 2.04 1.06
CA PRO A 68 11.89 1.81 2.49
C PRO A 68 10.90 2.59 3.36
N THR A 69 10.78 2.19 4.63
CA THR A 69 9.94 2.93 5.60
C THR A 69 10.43 4.37 5.76
N GLN A 70 9.52 5.31 6.04
CA GLN A 70 9.90 6.68 6.39
C GLN A 70 10.89 6.74 7.57
N ARG A 71 10.80 5.78 8.50
CA ARG A 71 11.71 5.64 9.63
C ARG A 71 13.12 5.21 9.19
N SER A 72 13.22 4.29 8.24
CA SER A 72 14.50 3.89 7.64
C SER A 72 15.13 5.04 6.86
N ILE A 73 14.34 5.74 6.04
CA ILE A 73 14.78 6.94 5.31
C ILE A 73 15.26 8.01 6.30
N ALA A 74 14.50 8.27 7.36
CA ALA A 74 14.85 9.22 8.42
C ALA A 74 16.19 8.87 9.08
N LYS A 75 16.42 7.59 9.40
CA LYS A 75 17.71 7.10 9.93
C LYS A 75 18.86 7.34 8.93
N SER A 76 18.67 6.98 7.66
CA SER A 76 19.71 7.16 6.61
C SER A 76 20.04 8.63 6.32
N CYS A 77 19.05 9.52 6.46
CA CYS A 77 19.19 10.95 6.17
C CYS A 77 19.50 11.78 7.43
N HIS A 78 19.67 11.14 8.60
CA HIS A 78 19.85 11.79 9.90
C HIS A 78 18.82 12.91 10.17
N ALA A 79 17.56 12.66 9.83
CA ALA A 79 16.47 13.62 9.93
C ALA A 79 15.31 13.05 10.74
N SER A 80 14.44 13.92 11.26
CA SER A 80 13.21 13.47 11.91
C SER A 80 12.21 12.92 10.90
N GLN A 81 11.38 11.96 11.31
CA GLN A 81 10.32 11.41 10.44
C GLN A 81 9.36 12.50 9.95
N SER A 82 9.06 13.50 10.80
CA SER A 82 8.21 14.64 10.42
C SER A 82 8.82 15.49 9.31
N ALA A 83 10.16 15.66 9.30
CA ALA A 83 10.84 16.34 8.21
C ALA A 83 10.72 15.58 6.89
N ILE A 84 10.89 14.25 6.92
CA ILE A 84 10.69 13.38 5.75
C ILE A 84 9.25 13.49 5.22
N LEU A 85 8.25 13.39 6.08
CA LEU A 85 6.85 13.53 5.69
C LEU A 85 6.57 14.90 5.04
N ARG A 86 7.18 15.97 5.56
CA ARG A 86 7.05 17.31 4.98
C ARG A 86 7.67 17.38 3.58
N ILE A 87 8.86 16.80 3.39
CA ILE A 87 9.52 16.73 2.07
C ILE A 87 8.62 15.98 1.06
N ILE A 88 8.07 14.82 1.46
CA ILE A 88 7.18 14.01 0.62
C ILE A 88 5.95 14.80 0.18
N LYS A 89 5.33 15.51 1.11
CA LYS A 89 4.16 16.35 0.83
C LYS A 89 4.51 17.52 -0.10
N GLN A 90 5.65 18.18 0.11
CA GLN A 90 6.13 19.28 -0.74
C GLN A 90 6.47 18.80 -2.16
N ALA A 91 7.00 17.59 -2.28
CA ALA A 91 7.30 16.94 -3.56
C ALA A 91 6.06 16.32 -4.24
N ASN A 92 4.84 16.58 -3.74
CA ASN A 92 3.58 16.09 -4.28
C ASN A 92 3.44 14.56 -4.39
N PHE A 93 4.12 13.79 -3.53
CA PHE A 93 3.93 12.34 -3.46
C PHE A 93 2.81 11.94 -2.50
N THR A 94 2.11 10.86 -2.83
CA THR A 94 1.09 10.23 -1.98
C THR A 94 1.41 8.76 -1.76
N LEU A 95 1.32 8.32 -0.51
CA LEU A 95 1.46 6.91 -0.17
C LEU A 95 0.20 6.15 -0.61
N ARG A 96 0.37 5.10 -1.40
CA ARG A 96 -0.72 4.22 -1.85
C ARG A 96 -0.39 2.77 -1.54
N LYS A 97 -1.45 2.00 -1.26
CA LYS A 97 -1.35 0.55 -1.15
C LYS A 97 -1.41 -0.05 -2.56
N LYS A 98 -0.47 -0.94 -2.85
CA LYS A 98 -0.48 -1.71 -4.09
C LYS A 98 -1.61 -2.74 -4.04
N ARG A 99 -2.27 -2.95 -5.17
CA ARG A 99 -3.34 -3.93 -5.34
C ARG A 99 -2.74 -5.21 -5.91
N LYS A 100 -3.15 -6.35 -5.35
CA LYS A 100 -2.88 -7.66 -5.95
C LYS A 100 -4.01 -7.95 -6.94
N VAL A 101 -3.71 -7.97 -8.23
CA VAL A 101 -4.69 -8.15 -9.28
C VAL A 101 -4.23 -9.27 -10.21
N HIS A 102 -5.12 -10.20 -10.55
CA HIS A 102 -4.88 -11.15 -11.62
C HIS A 102 -5.20 -10.50 -12.96
N LYS A 103 -4.32 -10.65 -13.95
CA LYS A 103 -4.60 -10.19 -15.32
C LYS A 103 -5.74 -11.05 -15.88
N LEU A 104 -6.95 -10.51 -15.91
CA LEU A 104 -8.11 -11.16 -16.51
C LEU A 104 -8.03 -11.04 -18.03
N THR A 105 -8.07 -12.16 -18.73
CA THR A 105 -8.37 -12.17 -20.17
C THR A 105 -9.84 -11.82 -20.40
N SER A 106 -10.15 -11.20 -21.54
CA SER A 106 -11.53 -10.87 -21.94
C SER A 106 -12.46 -12.08 -21.84
N SER A 107 -12.00 -13.26 -22.29
CA SER A 107 -12.72 -14.53 -22.18
C SER A 107 -13.02 -14.96 -20.73
N ASN A 108 -12.08 -14.78 -19.80
CA ASN A 108 -12.33 -15.13 -18.39
C ASN A 108 -13.31 -14.17 -17.74
N ALA A 109 -13.21 -12.87 -18.03
CA ALA A 109 -14.16 -11.88 -17.55
C ALA A 109 -15.60 -12.18 -18.03
N GLU A 110 -15.75 -12.65 -19.27
CA GLU A 110 -17.05 -13.06 -19.82
C GLU A 110 -17.60 -14.33 -19.12
N LYS A 111 -16.75 -15.32 -18.86
CA LYS A 111 -17.12 -16.51 -18.06
C LYS A 111 -17.58 -16.12 -16.64
N HIS A 112 -16.93 -15.14 -16.00
CA HIS A 112 -17.32 -14.66 -14.68
C HIS A 112 -18.61 -13.83 -14.69
N ARG A 113 -18.91 -13.10 -15.77
CA ARG A 113 -20.13 -12.29 -15.89
C ARG A 113 -21.40 -13.12 -16.06
N ARG A 114 -21.30 -14.35 -16.55
CA ARG A 114 -22.44 -15.26 -16.65
C ARG A 114 -22.58 -16.02 -15.32
N PRO A 115 -23.49 -15.64 -14.40
CA PRO A 115 -23.82 -16.52 -13.29
C PRO A 115 -24.31 -17.84 -13.90
N PRO A 116 -23.81 -19.02 -13.51
CA PRO A 116 -24.32 -20.28 -14.04
C PRO A 116 -25.68 -20.58 -13.39
N PRO A 117 -26.84 -20.28 -14.04
CA PRO A 117 -28.15 -20.52 -13.43
C PRO A 117 -28.39 -22.02 -13.15
N ARG A 118 -27.59 -22.90 -13.75
CA ARG A 118 -27.61 -24.34 -13.50
C ARG A 118 -26.99 -24.69 -12.15
N PHE A 119 -25.94 -24.01 -11.71
CA PHE A 119 -25.27 -24.28 -10.43
C PHE A 119 -26.14 -23.87 -9.25
N TYR A 120 -26.75 -22.67 -9.29
CA TYR A 120 -27.67 -22.23 -8.24
C TYR A 120 -28.88 -23.17 -8.09
N ARG A 121 -29.41 -23.69 -9.21
CA ARG A 121 -30.47 -24.71 -9.18
C ARG A 121 -30.01 -26.02 -8.54
N GLN A 122 -28.76 -26.43 -8.76
CA GLN A 122 -28.18 -27.64 -8.15
C GLN A 122 -27.97 -27.48 -6.63
N LEU A 123 -27.69 -26.26 -6.15
CA LEU A 123 -27.53 -25.97 -4.72
C LEU A 123 -28.87 -25.79 -3.99
N ALA A 124 -29.94 -25.47 -4.72
CA ALA A 124 -31.28 -25.26 -4.16
C ALA A 124 -31.84 -26.52 -3.45
N ASN A 125 -32.85 -26.31 -2.60
CA ASN A 125 -33.54 -27.36 -1.83
C ASN A 125 -32.61 -28.13 -0.88
N ASN A 126 -31.73 -27.41 -0.18
CA ASN A 126 -30.80 -28.00 0.79
C ASN A 126 -29.80 -29.02 0.20
N ARG A 127 -29.72 -29.11 -1.14
CA ARG A 127 -28.83 -30.05 -1.84
C ARG A 127 -27.36 -29.65 -1.73
N TYR A 128 -27.07 -28.42 -1.34
CA TYR A 128 -25.72 -27.97 -0.99
C TYR A 128 -25.09 -28.82 0.13
N ASN A 129 -25.89 -29.48 0.99
CA ASN A 129 -25.37 -30.36 2.03
C ASN A 129 -24.62 -31.58 1.49
N ASN A 130 -24.92 -31.98 0.25
CA ASN A 130 -24.24 -33.10 -0.38
C ASN A 130 -22.95 -32.67 -1.09
N PHE A 131 -22.61 -31.37 -1.08
CA PHE A 131 -21.41 -30.88 -1.74
C PHE A 131 -20.21 -30.90 -0.81
N ILE A 132 -19.09 -31.35 -1.36
CA ILE A 132 -17.76 -31.16 -0.78
C ILE A 132 -16.97 -30.28 -1.72
N THR A 133 -16.51 -29.15 -1.20
CA THR A 133 -15.56 -28.29 -1.88
C THR A 133 -14.16 -28.70 -1.44
N THR A 134 -13.25 -28.87 -2.39
CA THR A 134 -11.87 -29.21 -2.09
C THR A 134 -10.92 -28.25 -2.77
N ASP A 135 -9.83 -27.95 -2.10
CA ASP A 135 -8.78 -27.10 -2.64
C ASP A 135 -7.42 -27.53 -2.12
N GLU A 136 -6.38 -27.12 -2.84
CA GLU A 136 -5.00 -27.34 -2.44
C GLU A 136 -4.32 -26.00 -2.17
N SER A 137 -3.71 -25.88 -1.00
CA SER A 137 -3.01 -24.67 -0.58
C SER A 137 -1.56 -24.96 -0.24
N TRP A 138 -0.68 -24.04 -0.65
CA TRP A 138 0.72 -24.04 -0.22
C TRP A 138 0.86 -23.27 1.08
N PHE A 139 1.43 -23.92 2.08
CA PHE A 139 1.86 -23.30 3.32
C PHE A 139 3.37 -23.08 3.26
N TYR A 140 3.80 -21.85 3.50
CA TYR A 140 5.21 -21.47 3.45
C TYR A 140 5.78 -21.42 4.88
N LEU A 141 7.00 -21.92 5.04
CA LEU A 141 7.71 -21.93 6.32
C LEU A 141 8.44 -20.59 6.57
N ASP A 142 8.75 -19.86 5.50
CA ASP A 142 9.47 -18.59 5.59
C ASP A 142 8.52 -17.42 5.91
N GLY A 143 8.88 -16.64 6.93
CA GLY A 143 8.13 -15.50 7.43
C GLY A 143 8.38 -14.20 6.66
N THR A 144 7.29 -13.64 6.12
CA THR A 144 6.88 -12.22 6.17
C THR A 144 7.80 -11.06 5.76
N GLU A 145 8.93 -11.27 5.07
CA GLU A 145 9.69 -10.16 4.46
C GLU A 145 9.54 -10.10 2.93
N GLY A 146 8.34 -10.36 2.42
CA GLY A 146 8.02 -10.10 1.02
C GLY A 146 8.06 -8.60 0.69
N LYS A 147 8.17 -8.29 -0.62
CA LYS A 147 8.09 -6.92 -1.16
C LYS A 147 6.98 -6.11 -0.49
N ARG A 148 7.25 -4.83 -0.18
CA ARG A 148 6.25 -4.02 0.54
C ARG A 148 5.02 -3.79 -0.34
N LYS A 149 3.85 -3.85 0.29
CA LYS A 149 2.55 -3.61 -0.34
C LYS A 149 2.23 -2.12 -0.52
N VAL A 150 3.22 -1.24 -0.48
CA VAL A 150 3.05 0.21 -0.58
C VAL A 150 4.00 0.82 -1.60
N CYS A 151 3.54 1.87 -2.28
CA CYS A 151 4.34 2.69 -3.19
C CYS A 151 4.01 4.17 -2.96
N TYR A 152 4.86 5.06 -3.45
CA TYR A 152 4.58 6.48 -3.51
C TYR A 152 4.31 6.89 -4.95
N ILE A 153 3.26 7.70 -5.15
CA ILE A 153 2.83 8.16 -6.47
C ILE A 153 2.79 9.68 -6.48
N LYS A 154 3.35 10.29 -7.52
CA LYS A 154 3.24 11.74 -7.74
C LYS A 154 1.79 12.08 -8.09
N LYS A 155 1.24 13.13 -7.49
CA LYS A 155 -0.12 13.60 -7.79
C LYS A 155 -0.25 14.16 -9.20
N SER A 156 0.83 14.73 -9.74
CA SER A 156 0.85 15.35 -11.06
C SER A 156 0.82 14.33 -12.20
N ASP A 157 1.46 13.18 -12.00
CA ASP A 157 1.60 12.13 -13.00
C ASP A 157 1.54 10.77 -12.30
N PRO A 158 0.33 10.18 -12.19
CA PRO A 158 0.15 8.93 -11.50
C PRO A 158 0.58 7.73 -12.36
N ASP A 159 1.76 7.20 -12.06
CA ASP A 159 2.20 5.89 -12.56
C ASP A 159 1.41 4.77 -11.85
N TYR A 160 0.37 4.28 -12.52
CA TYR A 160 -0.51 3.23 -12.02
C TYR A 160 0.12 1.83 -12.06
N ASP A 161 1.14 1.59 -12.88
CA ASP A 161 1.79 0.28 -12.98
C ASP A 161 2.52 -0.06 -11.68
N ARG A 162 3.09 0.95 -11.02
CA ARG A 162 3.69 0.82 -9.67
C ARG A 162 2.69 0.42 -8.59
N MET A 163 1.39 0.60 -8.83
CA MET A 163 0.34 0.16 -7.91
C MET A 163 0.05 -1.33 -8.00
N ILE A 164 0.64 -2.05 -8.95
CA ILE A 164 0.43 -3.48 -9.13
C ILE A 164 1.51 -4.23 -8.35
N LEU A 165 1.08 -5.18 -7.52
CA LEU A 165 2.02 -6.14 -6.93
C LEU A 165 2.33 -7.21 -7.96
N GLU A 166 3.55 -7.19 -8.48
CA GLU A 166 4.11 -8.35 -9.16
C GLU A 166 4.27 -9.49 -8.16
N GLN A 167 3.85 -10.68 -8.58
CA GLN A 167 4.03 -11.88 -7.79
C GLN A 167 5.49 -12.32 -7.92
N ASP A 168 6.19 -12.42 -6.78
CA ASP A 168 7.54 -12.98 -6.75
C ASP A 168 7.55 -14.41 -7.32
N SER A 169 8.48 -14.67 -8.24
CA SER A 169 8.62 -15.96 -8.92
C SER A 169 9.29 -17.01 -8.04
N SER A 170 10.07 -16.58 -7.05
CA SER A 170 10.68 -17.45 -6.05
C SER A 170 9.61 -17.98 -5.11
N ARG A 171 9.35 -19.28 -5.16
CA ARG A 171 8.47 -19.95 -4.20
C ARG A 171 9.31 -20.27 -2.95
N PRO A 172 9.01 -19.64 -1.79
CA PRO A 172 9.71 -19.96 -0.56
C PRO A 172 9.48 -21.41 -0.17
N GLN A 173 10.30 -21.92 0.75
CA GLN A 173 10.18 -23.30 1.17
C GLN A 173 8.82 -23.50 1.86
N GLY A 174 8.16 -24.61 1.53
CA GLY A 174 6.81 -24.87 2.00
C GLY A 174 6.38 -26.29 1.71
N PHE A 175 5.14 -26.59 2.10
CA PHE A 175 4.47 -27.84 1.81
C PHE A 175 3.06 -27.56 1.29
N MET A 176 2.52 -28.47 0.49
CA MET A 176 1.15 -28.38 0.01
C MET A 176 0.24 -29.24 0.87
N VAL A 177 -0.91 -28.69 1.24
CA VAL A 177 -1.97 -29.41 1.93
C VAL A 177 -3.19 -29.44 1.04
N TRP A 178 -3.81 -30.61 0.96
CA TRP A 178 -5.13 -30.81 0.41
C TRP A 178 -6.15 -30.87 1.55
N ALA A 179 -7.27 -30.18 1.38
CA ALA A 179 -8.36 -30.19 2.32
C ALA A 179 -9.70 -30.05 1.60
N GLY A 180 -10.73 -30.64 2.18
CA GLY A 180 -12.11 -30.46 1.79
C GLY A 180 -12.97 -29.93 2.94
N ILE A 181 -14.03 -29.21 2.57
CA ILE A 181 -15.05 -28.71 3.49
C ILE A 181 -16.42 -29.11 2.94
N SER A 182 -17.30 -29.55 3.84
CA SER A 182 -18.69 -29.89 3.56
C SER A 182 -19.60 -29.18 4.58
N SER A 183 -20.92 -29.25 4.39
CA SER A 183 -21.86 -28.74 5.40
C SER A 183 -21.77 -29.47 6.75
N TYR A 184 -21.23 -30.69 6.76
CA TYR A 184 -21.05 -31.51 7.96
C TYR A 184 -19.72 -31.24 8.68
N GLY A 185 -18.85 -30.42 8.10
CA GLY A 185 -17.53 -30.09 8.66
C GLY A 185 -16.40 -30.34 7.69
N GLU A 186 -15.19 -30.30 8.24
CA GLU A 186 -13.92 -30.43 7.53
C GLU A 186 -13.53 -31.90 7.30
N THR A 187 -12.89 -32.16 6.16
CA THR A 187 -12.30 -33.47 5.87
C THR A 187 -10.89 -33.56 6.45
N SER A 188 -10.37 -34.77 6.63
CA SER A 188 -8.98 -34.99 7.05
C SER A 188 -7.99 -34.27 6.14
N LEU A 189 -7.13 -33.43 6.74
CA LEU A 189 -6.04 -32.77 6.03
C LEU A 189 -5.05 -33.80 5.48
N ARG A 190 -4.66 -33.64 4.21
CA ARG A 190 -3.67 -34.51 3.56
C ARG A 190 -2.47 -33.70 3.12
N PHE A 191 -1.31 -34.04 3.67
CA PHE A 191 -0.04 -33.43 3.32
C PHE A 191 0.53 -34.07 2.05
N VAL A 192 0.82 -33.24 1.06
CA VAL A 192 1.53 -33.68 -0.14
C VAL A 192 3.03 -33.62 0.13
N LYS A 193 3.74 -34.70 -0.19
CA LYS A 193 5.20 -34.76 -0.03
C LYS A 193 5.89 -33.60 -0.78
N PRO A 194 6.82 -32.88 -0.13
CA PRO A 194 7.60 -31.82 -0.80
C PRO A 194 8.33 -32.35 -2.04
N GLY A 195 8.44 -31.52 -3.08
CA GLY A 195 9.15 -31.87 -4.32
C GLY A 195 8.38 -32.78 -5.29
N VAL A 196 7.21 -33.30 -4.91
CA VAL A 196 6.40 -34.14 -5.81
C VAL A 196 5.59 -33.27 -6.78
N LYS A 197 5.72 -33.55 -8.07
CA LYS A 197 4.83 -32.98 -9.09
C LYS A 197 3.48 -33.71 -9.04
N ILE A 198 2.44 -32.99 -8.64
CA ILE A 198 1.07 -33.53 -8.63
C ILE A 198 0.59 -33.71 -10.07
N ASN A 199 0.68 -34.95 -10.56
CA ASN A 199 0.00 -35.38 -11.76
C ASN A 199 -1.37 -35.99 -11.40
N SER A 200 -2.16 -36.31 -12.42
CA SER A 200 -3.50 -36.89 -12.23
C SER A 200 -3.44 -38.23 -11.47
N ASP A 201 -2.47 -39.09 -11.80
CA ASP A 201 -2.34 -40.41 -11.17
C ASP A 201 -1.99 -40.32 -9.68
N TYR A 202 -1.08 -39.40 -9.33
CA TYR A 202 -0.74 -39.11 -7.95
C TYR A 202 -1.94 -38.57 -7.20
N TYR A 203 -2.70 -37.66 -7.80
CA TYR A 203 -3.91 -37.09 -7.19
C TYR A 203 -4.96 -38.17 -6.93
N ILE A 204 -5.22 -39.04 -7.91
CA ILE A 204 -6.17 -40.14 -7.76
C ILE A 204 -5.72 -41.13 -6.68
N ASN A 205 -4.47 -41.57 -6.73
CA ASN A 205 -4.00 -42.65 -5.87
C ASN A 205 -3.66 -42.22 -4.44
N ASN A 206 -3.12 -41.02 -4.24
CA ASN A 206 -2.64 -40.56 -2.94
C ASN A 206 -3.60 -39.59 -2.25
N ILE A 207 -4.55 -38.98 -2.97
CA ILE A 207 -5.49 -38.01 -2.40
C ILE A 207 -6.92 -38.53 -2.49
N LEU A 208 -7.43 -38.81 -3.69
CA LEU A 208 -8.84 -39.16 -3.88
C LEU A 208 -9.20 -40.57 -3.38
N LYS A 209 -8.48 -41.62 -3.79
CA LYS A 209 -8.79 -43.00 -3.36
C LYS A 209 -8.78 -43.11 -1.84
N PRO A 210 -7.74 -42.63 -1.11
CA PRO A 210 -7.75 -42.67 0.35
C PRO A 210 -8.88 -41.85 0.97
N PHE A 211 -9.37 -40.81 0.30
CA PHE A 211 -10.51 -40.01 0.77
C PHE A 211 -11.85 -40.71 0.58
N PHE A 212 -12.08 -41.34 -0.59
CA PHE A 212 -13.32 -42.04 -0.86
C PHE A 212 -13.47 -43.34 -0.09
N ILE A 213 -12.37 -44.04 0.25
CA ILE A 213 -12.40 -45.25 1.08
C ILE A 213 -12.93 -44.94 2.49
N THR A 214 -12.65 -43.76 3.04
CA THR A 214 -13.17 -43.31 4.35
C THR A 214 -14.47 -42.49 4.26
N GLY A 215 -14.94 -42.18 3.05
CA GLY A 215 -16.05 -41.25 2.81
C GLY A 215 -17.41 -41.92 2.60
N ARG A 216 -18.48 -41.11 2.64
CA ARG A 216 -19.84 -41.54 2.29
C ARG A 216 -20.04 -41.59 0.76
N SER A 217 -20.83 -42.54 0.29
CA SER A 217 -21.02 -42.91 -1.12
C SER A 217 -21.88 -41.97 -1.98
N SER A 218 -22.40 -40.85 -1.44
CA SER A 218 -23.39 -39.99 -2.15
C SER A 218 -23.00 -38.50 -2.29
N LEU A 219 -21.72 -38.16 -2.15
CA LEU A 219 -21.26 -36.78 -2.15
C LEU A 219 -20.93 -36.25 -3.56
N VAL A 220 -21.32 -35.01 -3.83
CA VAL A 220 -21.00 -34.27 -5.06
C VAL A 220 -19.73 -33.46 -4.85
N PHE A 221 -18.77 -33.63 -5.75
CA PHE A 221 -17.43 -33.06 -5.58
C PHE A 221 -17.26 -31.80 -6.43
N GLN A 222 -16.85 -30.71 -5.81
CA GLN A 222 -16.47 -29.48 -6.51
C GLN A 222 -14.96 -29.27 -6.39
N GLN A 223 -14.28 -29.26 -7.53
CA GLN A 223 -12.85 -28.99 -7.64
C GLN A 223 -12.55 -28.05 -8.81
N LYS A 224 -11.49 -27.25 -8.67
CA LYS A 224 -11.02 -26.35 -9.73
C LYS A 224 -10.40 -27.13 -10.90
N GLU A 225 -10.78 -26.81 -12.12
CA GLU A 225 -10.10 -27.32 -13.32
C GLU A 225 -8.65 -26.78 -13.38
N LYS A 226 -7.68 -27.68 -13.50
CA LYS A 226 -6.28 -27.34 -13.75
C LYS A 226 -5.93 -27.72 -15.19
N GLU A 227 -5.88 -26.72 -16.08
CA GLU A 227 -5.43 -26.92 -17.47
C GLU A 227 -3.95 -27.34 -17.52
N LYS A 228 -3.65 -28.33 -18.36
CA LYS A 228 -2.27 -28.72 -18.70
C LYS A 228 -1.63 -27.56 -19.48
N LYS A 229 -0.57 -26.94 -18.93
CA LYS A 229 0.33 -26.13 -19.77
C LYS A 229 1.01 -27.07 -20.76
N SER A 230 0.56 -27.04 -22.02
CA SER A 230 1.24 -27.71 -23.14
C SER A 230 2.69 -27.24 -23.21
N PRO A 231 3.67 -28.14 -23.36
CA PRO A 231 5.05 -27.73 -23.59
C PRO A 231 5.10 -26.95 -24.92
N SER A 232 5.63 -25.73 -24.88
CA SER A 232 5.88 -24.92 -26.06
C SER A 232 6.76 -25.72 -27.02
N ARG A 233 6.24 -26.05 -28.21
CA ARG A 233 7.04 -26.55 -29.33
C ARG A 233 8.14 -25.53 -29.60
N GLN A 234 9.39 -25.89 -29.28
CA GLN A 234 10.55 -25.23 -29.86
C GLN A 234 10.48 -25.49 -31.37
N ARG A 235 10.25 -24.44 -32.14
CA ARG A 235 10.52 -24.47 -33.58
C ARG A 235 12.03 -24.34 -33.72
N SER A 236 12.66 -25.45 -34.11
CA SER A 236 13.96 -25.47 -34.78
C SER A 236 13.91 -24.66 -36.06
#